data_AF-A0A1J3HM18-F1
#
_entry.id   AF-A0A1J3HM18-F1
#
_cell.length_a   1.000
_cell.length_b   1.000
_cell.length_c   1.000
_cell.angle_alpha   90.00
_cell.angle_beta   90.00
_cell.angle_gamma   90.00
#
_symmetry.space_group_name_H-M   'P 1'
#
loop_
_entity.id
_entity.type
_entity.pdbx_description
1 polymer ?
#
loop_
_entity_poly.entity_id
_entity_poly.type
_entity_poly.pdbx_seq_one_letter_code
_entity_poly.pdbx_strand_id
1 'polypeptide(L)'
;GLEYLHYGCNTRIVHFDIKPQNVLLDANLCPKVSDFGLAKLCEKKGSLMSLLDTRGTIGYIAPEVFSRMYGRVSHKSDVYSYG
;
A
#
# COMPACT_ATOMS: atom_id res chain seq x y z
N GLY A 1 -1.15 4.85 11.13
CA GLY A 1 -0.44 5.05 9.85
C GLY A 1 -1.32 4.67 8.68
N LEU A 2 -1.41 3.38 8.36
CA LEU A 2 -2.18 2.87 7.21
C LEU A 2 -3.65 3.27 7.20
N GLU A 3 -4.33 3.19 8.34
CA GLU A 3 -5.74 3.62 8.45
C GLU A 3 -5.96 5.06 7.98
N TYR A 4 -5.05 5.98 8.36
CA TYR A 4 -5.10 7.37 7.91
C TYR A 4 -4.96 7.47 6.38
N LEU A 5 -4.03 6.72 5.78
CA LEU A 5 -3.85 6.68 4.33
C LEU A 5 -5.11 6.13 3.61
N HIS A 6 -5.73 5.11 4.18
CA HIS A 6 -6.84 4.40 3.54
C HIS A 6 -8.19 5.09 3.69
N TYR A 7 -8.42 5.77 4.83
CA TYR A 7 -9.71 6.32 5.23
C TYR A 7 -9.65 7.76 5.73
N GLY A 8 -8.55 8.19 6.36
CA GLY A 8 -8.38 9.53 6.91
C GLY A 8 -8.13 10.62 5.85
N CYS A 9 -7.50 10.26 4.72
CA CYS A 9 -7.27 11.19 3.62
C CYS A 9 -8.54 11.45 2.79
N ASN A 10 -8.64 12.66 2.22
CA ASN A 10 -9.70 13.03 1.26
C ASN A 10 -9.76 12.04 0.09
N THR A 11 -8.59 11.83 -0.53
CA THR A 11 -8.36 10.78 -1.53
C THR A 11 -7.58 9.65 -0.87
N ARG A 12 -8.03 8.42 -1.08
CA ARG A 12 -7.36 7.24 -0.52
C ARG A 12 -5.95 7.12 -1.11
N ILE A 13 -4.97 6.83 -0.26
CA ILE A 13 -3.60 6.54 -0.64
C ILE A 13 -3.35 5.06 -0.42
N VAL A 14 -2.87 4.35 -1.44
CA VAL A 14 -2.38 2.97 -1.33
C VAL A 14 -0.85 3.00 -1.49
N HIS A 15 -0.12 2.41 -0.55
CA HIS A 15 1.33 2.56 -0.41
C HIS A 15 2.11 1.64 -1.37
N PHE A 16 1.66 0.40 -1.53
CA PHE A 16 2.25 -0.67 -2.35
C PHE A 16 3.64 -1.19 -1.95
N ASP A 17 4.33 -0.55 -1.00
CA ASP A 17 5.63 -1.01 -0.51
C ASP A 17 5.72 -1.00 1.02
N ILE A 18 4.71 -1.55 1.68
CA ILE A 18 4.75 -1.75 3.14
C ILE A 18 5.67 -2.93 3.44
N LYS A 19 6.69 -2.66 4.25
CA LYS A 19 7.69 -3.62 4.74
C LYS A 19 8.41 -3.03 5.96
N PRO A 20 9.04 -3.83 6.82
CA PRO A 20 9.75 -3.32 8.00
C PRO A 20 10.78 -2.24 7.70
N GLN A 21 11.46 -2.31 6.56
CA GLN A 21 12.48 -1.33 6.14
C GLN A 21 11.88 0.07 5.86
N ASN A 22 10.57 0.15 5.58
CA ASN A 22 9.84 1.39 5.31
C ASN A 22 9.01 1.86 6.53
N VAL A 23 9.27 1.29 7.72
CA VAL A 23 8.71 1.76 8.99
C VAL A 23 9.85 2.33 9.82
N LEU A 24 10.01 3.65 9.76
CA LEU A 24 11.03 4.36 10.53
C LEU A 24 10.59 4.53 11.98
N LEU A 25 11.56 4.62 12.89
CA LEU A 25 11.34 4.94 14.30
C LEU A 25 11.89 6.32 14.59
N ASP A 26 11.11 7.16 15.27
CA ASP A 26 11.63 8.43 15.79
C ASP A 26 12.35 8.25 17.15
N ALA A 27 12.79 9.35 17.76
CA ALA A 27 13.51 9.33 19.04
C ALA A 27 12.72 8.70 20.20
N ASN A 28 11.39 8.61 20.08
CA ASN A 28 10.50 7.99 21.07
C ASN A 28 10.09 6.57 20.66
N LEU A 29 10.77 5.97 19.69
CA LEU A 29 10.45 4.66 19.11
C LEU A 29 9.03 4.58 18.53
N CYS A 30 8.45 5.72 18.14
CA CYS A 30 7.13 5.75 17.51
C CYS A 30 7.27 5.42 16.01
N PRO A 31 6.54 4.42 15.49
CA PRO A 31 6.64 4.01 14.09
C PRO A 31 6.02 5.04 13.14
N LYS A 32 6.71 5.31 12.04
CA LYS A 32 6.29 6.21 10.96
C LYS A 32 6.48 5.52 9.62
N VAL A 33 5.39 5.44 8.84
CA VAL A 33 5.44 4.91 7.47
C VAL A 33 6.22 5.88 6.59
N SER A 34 7.18 5.38 5.83
CA SER A 34 8.03 6.13 4.91
C SER A 34 8.03 5.50 3.50
N ASP A 35 8.72 6.17 2.56
CA ASP A 35 8.94 5.71 1.19
C ASP A 35 7.66 5.52 0.34
N PHE A 36 7.03 6.65 0.04
CA PHE A 36 5.83 6.72 -0.81
C PHE A 36 6.16 6.66 -2.32
N GLY A 37 7.37 6.24 -2.73
CA GLY A 37 7.80 6.24 -4.13
C GLY A 37 6.91 5.40 -5.05
N LEU A 38 6.27 4.36 -4.50
CA LEU A 38 5.34 3.48 -5.21
C LEU A 38 3.86 3.78 -4.95
N ALA A 39 3.57 4.72 -4.06
CA ALA A 39 2.23 5.02 -3.61
C ALA A 39 1.36 5.63 -4.72
N LYS A 40 0.05 5.42 -4.63
CA LYS A 40 -0.93 5.97 -5.58
C LYS A 40 -2.17 6.50 -4.89
N LEU A 41 -2.72 7.54 -5.49
CA LEU A 41 -4.04 8.07 -5.18
C LEU A 41 -5.09 7.20 -5.85
N CYS A 42 -6.06 6.76 -5.07
CA CYS A 42 -7.15 5.90 -5.49
C CYS A 42 -8.48 6.57 -5.16
N GLU A 43 -9.41 6.53 -6.10
CA GLU A 43 -10.78 6.93 -5.79
C GLU A 43 -11.38 5.95 -4.77
N LYS A 44 -12.15 6.47 -3.82
CA LYS A 44 -12.84 5.65 -2.80
C LYS A 44 -13.78 4.62 -3.45
N LYS A 45 -14.30 4.94 -4.64
CA LYS A 45 -15.29 4.17 -5.42
C LYS A 45 -14.66 3.13 -6.36
N GLY A 46 -13.79 2.28 -5.82
CA GLY A 46 -13.40 1.01 -6.46
C GLY A 46 -12.94 1.10 -7.92
N SER A 47 -12.34 2.23 -8.31
CA SER A 47 -11.78 2.40 -9.64
C SER A 47 -10.74 1.31 -9.87
N LEU A 48 -10.91 0.58 -10.97
CA LEU A 48 -9.96 -0.43 -11.42
C LEU A 48 -8.62 0.28 -11.61
N MET A 49 -7.69 0.13 -10.67
CA MET A 49 -6.36 0.64 -10.89
C MET A 49 -5.78 -0.12 -12.08
N SER A 50 -5.60 0.59 -13.21
CA SER A 50 -4.76 0.12 -14.30
C SER A 50 -3.31 0.20 -13.85
N LEU A 51 -2.93 -0.71 -12.94
CA LEU A 51 -1.53 -0.94 -12.63
C LEU A 51 -0.92 -1.54 -13.89
N LEU A 52 -0.23 -0.69 -14.64
CA LEU A 52 0.50 -1.02 -15.86
C LEU A 52 1.81 -1.77 -15.57
N ASP A 53 2.28 -1.75 -14.32
CA ASP A 53 3.44 -2.50 -13.85
C ASP A 53 3.22 -3.05 -12.43
N THR A 54 3.66 -4.28 -12.22
CA THR A 54 3.82 -4.88 -10.90
C THR A 54 4.78 -4.02 -10.08
N ARG A 55 4.48 -3.80 -8.80
CA ARG A 55 5.23 -2.92 -7.92
C ARG A 55 5.24 -3.47 -6.50
N GLY A 56 6.24 -3.05 -5.73
CA GLY A 56 6.45 -3.45 -4.35
C GLY A 56 7.68 -4.36 -4.21
N THR A 57 7.92 -4.80 -2.98
CA THR A 57 9.07 -5.64 -2.63
C THR A 57 8.70 -7.13 -2.62
N ILE A 58 9.46 -7.96 -3.33
CA ILE A 58 9.28 -9.43 -3.34
C ILE A 58 9.20 -9.96 -1.91
N GLY A 59 8.21 -10.81 -1.63
CA GLY A 59 7.89 -11.32 -0.29
C GLY A 59 6.80 -10.53 0.43
N TYR A 60 6.54 -9.27 0.02
CA TYR A 60 5.48 -8.42 0.57
C TYR A 60 4.40 -8.06 -0.46
N ILE A 61 4.62 -8.37 -1.74
CA ILE A 61 3.67 -8.10 -2.83
C ILE A 61 2.43 -8.99 -2.66
N ALA A 62 1.25 -8.37 -2.55
CA ALA A 62 -0.01 -9.08 -2.56
C ALA A 62 -0.23 -9.82 -3.89
N PRO A 63 -0.79 -11.04 -3.90
CA PRO A 63 -0.88 -11.87 -5.10
C PRO A 63 -1.68 -11.20 -6.21
N GLU A 64 -2.72 -10.43 -5.89
CA GLU A 64 -3.52 -9.67 -6.86
C GLU A 64 -2.77 -8.51 -7.52
N VAL A 65 -1.69 -8.02 -6.90
CA VAL A 65 -0.78 -7.01 -7.47
C VAL A 65 0.14 -7.64 -8.50
N PHE A 66 0.58 -8.88 -8.27
CA PHE A 66 1.39 -9.64 -9.22
C PHE A 66 0.56 -10.15 -10.41
N SER A 67 -0.65 -10.67 -10.14
CA SER A 67 -1.55 -11.17 -11.18
C SER A 67 -3.01 -10.90 -10.82
N ARG A 68 -3.73 -10.26 -11.76
CA ARG A 68 -5.16 -9.95 -11.63
C ARG A 68 -6.05 -11.20 -11.56
N MET A 69 -5.50 -12.38 -11.82
CA MET A 69 -6.20 -13.66 -11.63
C MET A 69 -6.54 -13.91 -10.14
N TYR A 70 -5.72 -13.39 -9.21
CA TYR A 70 -5.94 -13.57 -7.78
C TYR A 70 -6.91 -12.55 -7.17
N GLY A 71 -7.38 -11.57 -7.96
CA GLY A 71 -8.35 -10.59 -7.52
C GLY A 71 -8.09 -9.18 -8.03
N ARG A 72 -8.74 -8.20 -7.39
CA ARG A 72 -8.64 -6.79 -7.75
C ARG A 72 -7.74 -6.07 -6.75
N VAL A 73 -6.74 -5.37 -7.26
CA VAL A 73 -5.85 -4.55 -6.44
C VAL A 73 -6.64 -3.45 -5.73
N SER A 74 -6.37 -3.27 -4.45
CA SER A 74 -7.01 -2.26 -3.62
C SER A 74 -6.13 -1.90 -2.43
N HIS A 75 -6.62 -1.05 -1.51
CA HIS A 75 -5.96 -0.84 -0.22
C HIS A 75 -5.75 -2.12 0.59
N LYS A 76 -6.48 -3.21 0.31
CA LYS A 76 -6.24 -4.52 0.94
C LYS A 76 -4.91 -5.14 0.54
N SER A 77 -4.30 -4.70 -0.56
CA SER A 77 -2.95 -5.11 -0.93
C SER A 77 -1.92 -4.59 0.08
N ASP A 78 -2.08 -3.38 0.64
CA ASP A 78 -1.24 -2.91 1.76
C ASP A 78 -1.51 -3.71 3.05
N VAL A 79 -2.74 -4.19 3.24
CA VAL A 79 -3.11 -5.02 4.41
C VAL A 79 -2.43 -6.39 4.32
N TYR A 80 -2.32 -6.96 3.12
CA TYR A 80 -1.52 -8.16 2.88
C TYR A 80 -0.05 -7.90 3.21
N SER A 81 0.54 -6.83 2.68
CA SER A 81 1.95 -6.48 2.93
C SER A 81 2.26 -6.15 4.40
N TYR A 82 1.25 -5.71 5.16
CA TYR A 82 1.37 -5.43 6.61
C TYR A 82 1.42 -6.70 7.47
N GLY A 83 0.69 -7.76 7.06
CA GLY A 83 0.59 -9.01 7.80
C GLY A 83 1.79 -9.92 7.59
#